data_AF-A0A510BCC8-F1
#
_entry.id   AF-A0A510BCC8-F1
#
_cell.length_a   1.000
_cell.length_b   1.000
_cell.length_c   1.000
_cell.angle_alpha   90.00
_cell.angle_beta   90.00
_cell.angle_gamma   90.00
#
_symmetry.space_group_name_H-M   'P 1'
#
loop_
_entity.id
_entity.type
_entity.pdbx_description
1 polymer ?
#
loop_
_entity_poly.entity_id
_entity_poly.type
_entity_poly.pdbx_seq_one_letter_code
_entity_poly.pdbx_strand_id
1 'polypeptide(L)'
;MQYINDRMIKPVIIGGFIMGVLVFILRWIEGDRYYYILYILSGIITAHLLTQEYLSRDRDYLISGVLSGGVAGFVSWLLITVYYVLDALVHERLPIYSSLMDFVLFVIFLLIYSLTPLLLGVTFGTIGAILYRIVEGIIKNKKDGMAKAVLIGGVVGGVLLSIFTIGLLECYCLLCILPGVITAHLMTEEKKGFNQTDKDYIISGGFSGCIAGLINWGLDTLIILIDGILSMANYRSPDEISMEIAIATDWLMMNIPLYILIGAISGSIGSILYKKVRSKIIIKK
;
A
#
# COMPACT_ATOMS: atom_id res chain seq x y z
N MET A 1 14.85 16.36 21.00
CA MET A 1 14.87 16.23 19.52
C MET A 1 16.23 15.74 18.99
N GLN A 2 16.87 14.75 19.63
CA GLN A 2 18.17 14.19 19.18
C GLN A 2 18.00 12.93 18.30
N TYR A 3 16.85 12.78 17.63
CA TYR A 3 16.43 11.49 17.08
C TYR A 3 16.49 11.37 15.55
N ILE A 4 16.59 12.47 14.82
CA ILE A 4 16.72 12.45 13.37
C ILE A 4 18.21 12.50 13.05
N ASN A 5 18.74 11.36 12.61
CA ASN A 5 20.12 11.29 12.12
C ASN A 5 20.16 11.96 10.73
N ASP A 6 21.14 12.82 10.48
CA ASP A 6 21.32 13.48 9.17
C ASP A 6 21.36 12.48 8.01
N ARG A 7 21.83 11.25 8.30
CA ARG A 7 21.85 10.13 7.35
C ARG A 7 20.46 9.62 6.94
N MET A 8 19.41 9.89 7.72
CA MET A 8 18.03 9.52 7.36
C MET A 8 17.37 10.57 6.46
N ILE A 9 17.82 11.82 6.53
CA ILE A 9 17.18 12.94 5.82
C ILE A 9 17.25 12.73 4.31
N LYS A 10 18.41 12.34 3.79
CA LYS A 10 18.60 12.16 2.34
C LYS A 10 17.71 11.04 1.77
N PRO A 11 17.68 9.80 2.31
CA PRO A 11 16.73 8.76 1.89
C PRO A 11 15.27 9.21 1.94
N VAL A 12 14.86 9.87 3.03
CA VAL A 12 13.49 10.36 3.24
C VAL A 12 13.10 11.39 2.19
N ILE A 13 13.99 12.34 1.89
CA ILE A 13 13.74 13.37 0.87
C ILE A 13 13.66 12.71 -0.51
N ILE A 14 14.57 11.78 -0.84
CA ILE A 14 14.57 11.11 -2.15
C ILE A 14 13.29 10.29 -2.34
N GLY A 15 12.98 9.38 -1.41
CA GLY A 15 11.80 8.52 -1.51
C GLY A 15 10.49 9.32 -1.43
N GLY A 16 10.43 10.29 -0.52
CA GLY A 16 9.26 11.14 -0.33
C GLY A 16 9.00 12.07 -1.51
N PHE A 17 10.01 12.82 -1.96
CA PHE A 17 9.84 13.82 -3.01
C PHE A 17 9.51 13.17 -4.37
N ILE A 18 10.26 12.14 -4.77
CA ILE A 18 10.02 11.44 -6.04
C ILE A 18 8.60 10.87 -6.06
N MET A 19 8.17 10.24 -4.97
CA MET A 19 6.83 9.66 -4.90
C MET A 19 5.75 10.72 -4.81
N GLY A 20 5.96 11.84 -4.12
CA GLY A 20 5.01 12.96 -4.09
C GLY A 20 4.77 13.57 -5.48
N VAL A 21 5.83 13.72 -6.29
CA VAL A 21 5.72 14.16 -7.70
C VAL A 21 4.97 13.13 -8.53
N LEU A 22 5.30 11.84 -8.40
CA LEU A 22 4.59 10.78 -9.12
C LEU A 22 3.12 10.70 -8.74
N VAL A 23 2.77 10.93 -7.46
CA VAL A 23 1.39 10.97 -6.99
C VAL A 23 0.63 12.07 -7.71
N PHE A 24 1.22 13.27 -7.78
CA PHE A 24 0.62 14.38 -8.51
C PHE A 24 0.37 14.03 -9.98
N ILE A 25 1.37 13.46 -10.66
CA ILE A 25 1.26 13.08 -12.08
C ILE A 25 0.21 11.98 -12.30
N LEU A 26 0.17 10.94 -11.46
CA LEU A 26 -0.83 9.88 -11.61
C LEU A 26 -2.24 10.36 -11.32
N ARG A 27 -2.39 11.22 -10.29
CA ARG A 27 -3.67 11.85 -9.98
C ARG A 27 -4.20 12.66 -11.15
N TRP A 28 -3.30 13.30 -11.89
CA TRP A 28 -3.61 14.03 -13.12
C TRP A 28 -4.12 13.13 -14.25
N ILE A 29 -3.49 11.97 -14.46
CA ILE A 29 -3.76 11.11 -15.63
C ILE A 29 -4.94 10.16 -15.39
N GLU A 30 -4.98 9.49 -14.22
CA GLU A 30 -5.91 8.38 -13.95
C GLU A 30 -6.94 8.71 -12.86
N GLY A 31 -6.91 9.94 -12.32
CA GLY A 31 -7.81 10.40 -11.26
C GLY A 31 -7.45 9.87 -9.87
N ASP A 32 -8.39 9.98 -8.93
CA ASP A 32 -8.12 9.84 -7.49
C ASP A 32 -7.90 8.40 -6.97
N ARG A 33 -7.79 7.40 -7.86
CA ARG A 33 -7.90 5.98 -7.46
C ARG A 33 -6.59 5.24 -7.20
N TYR A 34 -5.45 5.73 -7.70
CA TYR A 34 -4.23 4.91 -7.77
C TYR A 34 -3.02 5.45 -6.98
N TYR A 35 -3.12 6.61 -6.34
CA TYR A 35 -1.94 7.25 -5.77
C TYR A 35 -1.47 6.69 -4.41
N TYR A 36 -2.31 5.93 -3.70
CA TYR A 36 -1.94 5.33 -2.40
C TYR A 36 -0.75 4.37 -2.50
N ILE A 37 -0.59 3.68 -3.65
CA ILE A 37 0.54 2.77 -3.89
C ILE A 37 1.88 3.50 -3.83
N LEU A 38 1.91 4.74 -4.30
CA LEU A 38 3.14 5.53 -4.34
C LEU A 38 3.56 5.98 -2.94
N TYR A 39 2.60 6.16 -2.01
CA TYR A 39 2.92 6.38 -0.61
C TYR A 39 3.49 5.13 0.06
N ILE A 40 2.98 3.94 -0.27
CA ILE A 40 3.58 2.68 0.20
C ILE A 40 4.99 2.51 -0.38
N LEU A 41 5.17 2.76 -1.68
CA LEU A 41 6.46 2.68 -2.36
C LEU A 41 7.46 3.71 -1.80
N SER A 42 7.00 4.89 -1.41
CA SER A 42 7.80 5.89 -0.70
C SER A 42 8.42 5.29 0.57
N GLY A 43 7.60 4.62 1.39
CA GLY A 43 8.07 3.92 2.59
C GLY A 43 9.07 2.81 2.29
N ILE A 44 8.79 1.98 1.27
CA ILE A 44 9.66 0.86 0.86
C ILE A 44 11.01 1.35 0.35
N ILE A 45 11.02 2.34 -0.55
CA ILE A 45 12.24 2.89 -1.16
C ILE A 45 13.09 3.57 -0.10
N THR A 46 12.48 4.37 0.77
CA THR A 46 13.21 5.02 1.86
C THR A 46 13.80 4.00 2.81
N ALA A 47 13.04 2.97 3.20
CA ALA A 47 13.53 1.89 4.04
C ALA A 47 14.71 1.14 3.37
N HIS A 48 14.63 0.89 2.06
CA HIS A 48 15.71 0.28 1.30
C HIS A 48 16.95 1.16 1.25
N LEU A 49 16.81 2.44 0.93
CA LEU A 49 17.94 3.39 0.92
C LEU A 49 18.58 3.49 2.32
N LEU A 50 17.77 3.47 3.38
CA LEU A 50 18.27 3.46 4.75
C LEU A 50 19.15 2.24 5.03
N THR A 51 18.76 1.05 4.57
CA THR A 51 19.56 -0.17 4.75
C THR A 51 20.89 -0.17 4.02
N GLN A 52 20.99 0.56 2.91
CA GLN A 52 22.25 0.71 2.18
C GLN A 52 23.22 1.66 2.90
N GLU A 53 22.71 2.72 3.52
CA GLU A 53 23.55 3.76 4.13
C GLU A 53 23.87 3.51 5.63
N TYR A 54 23.04 2.75 6.36
CA TYR A 54 23.26 2.50 7.80
C TYR A 54 22.55 1.23 8.33
N LEU A 55 23.12 0.62 9.39
CA LEU A 55 22.53 -0.53 10.08
C LEU A 55 21.41 -0.06 11.03
N SER A 56 20.22 0.05 10.47
CA SER A 56 19.05 0.65 11.12
C SER A 56 18.39 -0.25 12.18
N ARG A 57 17.99 0.35 13.30
CA ARG A 57 17.12 -0.29 14.30
C ARG A 57 15.68 -0.29 13.79
N ASP A 58 14.83 -1.20 14.30
CA ASP A 58 13.44 -1.34 13.84
C ASP A 58 12.63 -0.03 13.89
N ARG A 59 12.87 0.77 14.92
CA ARG A 59 12.25 2.09 15.06
C ARG A 59 12.65 3.06 13.94
N ASP A 60 13.87 2.95 13.40
CA ASP A 60 14.36 3.87 12.38
C ASP A 60 13.61 3.66 11.06
N TYR A 61 13.12 2.43 10.79
CA TYR A 61 12.21 2.14 9.67
C TYR A 61 10.85 2.81 9.84
N LEU A 62 10.26 2.73 11.04
CA LEU A 62 9.00 3.38 11.34
C LEU A 62 9.11 4.90 11.15
N ILE A 63 10.14 5.50 11.74
CA ILE A 63 10.40 6.94 11.63
C ILE A 63 10.63 7.32 10.16
N SER A 64 11.42 6.54 9.41
CA SER A 64 11.68 6.84 8.01
C SER A 64 10.45 6.68 7.13
N GLY A 65 9.59 5.69 7.41
CA GLY A 65 8.33 5.48 6.71
C GLY A 65 7.34 6.62 6.95
N VAL A 66 7.17 7.03 8.22
CA VAL A 66 6.37 8.21 8.60
C VAL A 66 6.88 9.45 7.89
N LEU A 67 8.18 9.73 7.96
CA LEU A 67 8.77 10.93 7.39
C LEU A 67 8.68 10.94 5.85
N SER A 68 9.04 9.84 5.19
CA SER A 68 9.00 9.73 3.73
C SER A 68 7.57 9.80 3.20
N GLY A 69 6.66 9.14 3.88
CA GLY A 69 5.24 9.21 3.62
C GLY A 69 4.70 10.62 3.75
N GLY A 70 5.00 11.29 4.87
CA GLY A 70 4.59 12.67 5.12
C GLY A 70 5.17 13.65 4.09
N VAL A 71 6.44 13.51 3.71
CA VAL A 71 7.06 14.32 2.64
C VAL A 71 6.36 14.07 1.30
N ALA A 72 6.06 12.81 0.95
CA ALA A 72 5.32 12.51 -0.27
C ALA A 72 3.92 13.14 -0.28
N GLY A 73 3.20 13.05 0.85
CA GLY A 73 1.88 13.66 1.01
C GLY A 73 1.93 15.18 0.90
N PHE A 74 2.92 15.80 1.53
CA PHE A 74 3.15 17.25 1.46
C PHE A 74 3.48 17.73 0.05
N VAL A 75 4.41 17.07 -0.65
CA VAL A 75 4.81 17.44 -2.01
C VAL A 75 3.65 17.28 -2.99
N SER A 76 2.92 16.17 -2.89
CA SER A 76 1.70 15.94 -3.68
C SER A 76 0.68 17.05 -3.46
N TRP A 77 0.34 17.36 -2.20
CA TRP A 77 -0.58 18.43 -1.87
C TRP A 77 -0.15 19.77 -2.45
N LEU A 78 1.12 20.15 -2.26
CA LEU A 78 1.64 21.43 -2.70
C LEU A 78 1.53 21.60 -4.23
N LEU A 79 1.85 20.55 -4.99
CA LEU A 79 1.71 20.57 -6.46
C LEU A 79 0.25 20.67 -6.89
N ILE A 80 -0.65 19.97 -6.22
CA ILE A 80 -2.11 20.02 -6.48
C ILE A 80 -2.65 21.42 -6.20
N THR A 81 -2.27 22.03 -5.08
CA THR A 81 -2.67 23.38 -4.72
C THR A 81 -2.16 24.39 -5.74
N VAL A 82 -0.89 24.32 -6.13
CA VAL A 82 -0.33 25.19 -7.18
C VAL A 82 -1.10 25.02 -8.48
N TYR A 83 -1.38 23.79 -8.88
CA TYR A 83 -2.17 23.51 -10.08
C TYR A 83 -3.55 24.19 -10.02
N TYR A 84 -4.32 23.99 -8.95
CA TYR A 84 -5.67 24.57 -8.83
C TYR A 84 -5.65 26.10 -8.78
N VAL A 85 -4.65 26.70 -8.13
CA VAL A 85 -4.48 28.16 -8.11
C VAL A 85 -4.19 28.69 -9.51
N LEU A 86 -3.30 28.03 -10.26
CA LEU A 86 -2.97 28.41 -11.63
C LEU A 86 -4.17 28.22 -12.56
N ASP A 87 -4.90 27.10 -12.45
CA ASP A 87 -6.12 26.85 -13.23
C ASP A 87 -7.19 27.91 -12.97
N ALA A 88 -7.38 28.29 -11.70
CA ALA A 88 -8.32 29.34 -11.32
C ALA A 88 -7.90 30.73 -11.84
N LEU A 89 -6.60 31.04 -11.87
CA LEU A 89 -6.07 32.28 -12.45
C LEU A 89 -6.26 32.32 -13.97
N VAL A 90 -5.97 31.22 -14.66
CA VAL A 90 -6.03 31.14 -16.13
C VAL A 90 -7.47 31.18 -16.65
N HIS A 91 -8.41 30.53 -15.96
CA HIS A 91 -9.80 30.44 -16.38
C HIS A 91 -10.71 31.51 -15.76
N GLU A 92 -10.13 32.51 -15.07
CA GLU A 92 -10.87 33.55 -14.33
C GLU A 92 -11.90 32.96 -13.34
N ARG A 93 -11.64 31.74 -12.84
CA ARG A 93 -12.52 31.02 -11.91
C ARG A 93 -12.22 31.33 -10.45
N LEU A 94 -11.30 32.26 -10.17
CA LEU A 94 -11.08 32.69 -8.79
C LEU A 94 -12.39 33.25 -8.25
N PRO A 95 -13.00 32.60 -7.25
CA PRO A 95 -14.16 33.19 -6.60
C PRO A 95 -13.70 34.52 -6.04
N ILE A 96 -14.31 35.61 -6.50
CA ILE A 96 -14.13 36.91 -5.88
C ILE A 96 -14.74 36.75 -4.49
N TYR A 97 -13.89 36.51 -3.49
CA TYR A 97 -14.33 36.38 -2.11
C TYR A 97 -14.90 37.73 -1.70
N SER A 98 -16.23 37.80 -1.68
CA SER A 98 -16.98 39.03 -1.44
C SER A 98 -16.79 39.54 0.00
N SER A 99 -16.37 38.65 0.90
CA SER A 99 -16.13 38.95 2.30
C SER A 99 -14.83 38.33 2.83
N LEU A 100 -14.28 38.95 3.88
CA LEU A 100 -13.18 38.38 4.67
C LEU A 100 -13.51 36.98 5.20
N MET A 101 -14.79 36.72 5.51
CA MET A 101 -15.25 35.42 6.00
C MET A 101 -15.12 34.31 4.95
N ASP A 102 -15.44 34.60 3.69
CA ASP A 102 -15.32 33.61 2.61
C ASP A 102 -13.85 33.24 2.37
N PHE A 103 -12.96 34.22 2.48
CA PHE A 103 -11.51 34.00 2.38
C PHE A 103 -10.99 33.16 3.55
N VAL A 104 -11.41 33.45 4.79
CA VAL A 104 -11.02 32.68 5.98
C VAL A 104 -11.52 31.23 5.86
N LEU A 105 -12.76 31.02 5.43
CA LEU A 105 -13.31 29.68 5.19
C LEU A 105 -12.53 28.91 4.12
N PHE A 106 -12.12 29.57 3.04
CA PHE A 106 -11.29 28.97 2.00
C PHE A 106 -9.91 28.56 2.53
N VAL A 107 -9.25 29.40 3.33
CA VAL A 107 -7.96 29.07 3.94
C VAL A 107 -8.10 27.88 4.89
N ILE A 108 -9.16 27.83 5.71
CA ILE A 108 -9.46 26.70 6.58
C ILE A 108 -9.69 25.43 5.75
N PHE A 109 -10.47 25.52 4.67
CA PHE A 109 -10.72 24.41 3.77
C PHE A 109 -9.43 23.88 3.14
N LEU A 110 -8.56 24.77 2.65
CA LEU A 110 -7.23 24.38 2.13
C LEU A 110 -6.36 23.71 3.19
N LEU A 111 -6.39 24.20 4.43
CA LEU A 111 -5.65 23.60 5.55
C LEU A 111 -6.18 22.19 5.87
N ILE A 112 -7.50 22.00 5.94
CA ILE A 112 -8.11 20.69 6.18
C ILE A 112 -7.78 19.75 5.00
N TYR A 113 -7.93 20.23 3.77
CA TYR A 113 -7.62 19.48 2.57
C TYR A 113 -6.12 19.10 2.47
N SER A 114 -5.23 19.91 3.05
CA SER A 114 -3.80 19.60 3.15
C SER A 114 -3.47 18.47 4.11
N LEU A 115 -4.31 18.29 5.13
CA LEU A 115 -4.09 17.29 6.17
C LEU A 115 -4.29 15.87 5.63
N THR A 116 -5.26 15.68 4.75
CA THR A 116 -5.60 14.37 4.19
C THR A 116 -4.43 13.69 3.45
N PRO A 117 -3.82 14.27 2.40
CA PRO A 117 -2.70 13.64 1.69
C PRO A 117 -1.49 13.46 2.60
N LEU A 118 -1.31 14.31 3.61
CA LEU A 118 -0.24 14.18 4.61
C LEU A 118 -0.47 12.97 5.52
N LEU A 119 -1.68 12.81 6.08
CA LEU A 119 -2.06 11.65 6.91
C LEU A 119 -2.01 10.35 6.11
N LEU A 120 -2.51 10.38 4.88
CA LEU A 120 -2.42 9.29 3.92
C LEU A 120 -0.97 8.89 3.66
N GLY A 121 -0.14 9.87 3.31
CA GLY A 121 1.27 9.69 3.08
C GLY A 121 1.94 9.04 4.28
N VAL A 122 1.77 9.61 5.48
CA VAL A 122 2.33 9.07 6.74
C VAL A 122 1.89 7.62 6.97
N THR A 123 0.60 7.34 6.86
CA THR A 123 0.04 6.01 7.17
C THR A 123 0.58 4.96 6.21
N PHE A 124 0.46 5.20 4.89
CA PHE A 124 0.91 4.26 3.87
C PHE A 124 2.44 4.17 3.78
N GLY A 125 3.16 5.26 4.00
CA GLY A 125 4.63 5.25 4.10
C GLY A 125 5.13 4.44 5.29
N THR A 126 4.44 4.51 6.43
CA THR A 126 4.74 3.67 7.60
C THR A 126 4.50 2.20 7.29
N ILE A 127 3.36 1.87 6.68
CA ILE A 127 3.04 0.50 6.24
C ILE A 127 4.14 -0.01 5.31
N GLY A 128 4.52 0.76 4.28
CA GLY A 128 5.58 0.38 3.35
C GLY A 128 6.92 0.09 4.03
N ALA A 129 7.33 0.91 5.00
CA ALA A 129 8.57 0.69 5.73
C ALA A 129 8.52 -0.53 6.66
N ILE A 130 7.37 -0.78 7.32
CA ILE A 130 7.15 -2.00 8.12
C ILE A 130 7.21 -3.24 7.23
N LEU A 131 6.52 -3.23 6.09
CA LEU A 131 6.53 -4.33 5.13
C LEU A 131 7.95 -4.64 4.65
N TYR A 132 8.71 -3.59 4.31
CA TYR A 132 10.11 -3.75 3.92
C TYR A 132 10.93 -4.39 5.04
N ARG A 133 10.77 -3.93 6.28
CA ARG A 133 11.51 -4.47 7.43
C ARG A 133 11.15 -5.92 7.73
N ILE A 134 9.88 -6.27 7.67
CA ILE A 134 9.41 -7.66 7.83
C ILE A 134 10.07 -8.53 6.77
N VAL A 135 9.97 -8.14 5.49
CA VAL A 135 10.59 -8.87 4.38
C VAL A 135 12.10 -9.00 4.56
N GLU A 136 12.80 -7.94 4.96
CA GLU A 136 14.24 -7.93 5.16
C GLU A 136 14.67 -8.83 6.35
N GLY A 137 13.97 -8.75 7.49
CA GLY A 137 14.25 -9.58 8.66
C GLY A 137 14.06 -11.06 8.38
N ILE A 138 13.07 -11.38 7.57
CA ILE A 138 12.82 -12.74 7.09
C ILE A 138 13.89 -13.19 6.10
N ILE A 139 14.33 -12.32 5.18
CA ILE A 139 15.43 -12.62 4.26
C ILE A 139 16.71 -12.98 5.00
N LYS A 140 16.99 -12.30 6.12
CA LYS A 140 18.18 -12.54 6.95
C LYS A 140 18.08 -13.83 7.79
N ASN A 141 16.88 -14.28 8.15
CA ASN A 141 16.67 -15.52 8.88
C ASN A 141 16.74 -16.75 7.95
N LYS A 142 17.96 -17.21 7.68
CA LYS A 142 18.31 -18.29 6.74
C LYS A 142 17.75 -19.69 7.08
N LYS A 143 17.06 -19.86 8.22
CA LYS A 143 16.75 -21.20 8.76
C LYS A 143 15.50 -21.87 8.16
N ASP A 144 14.53 -21.13 7.62
CA ASP A 144 13.29 -21.72 7.08
C ASP A 144 12.85 -21.07 5.76
N GLY A 145 13.47 -21.47 4.64
CA GLY A 145 13.16 -20.92 3.29
C GLY A 145 11.67 -21.03 2.88
N MET A 146 10.92 -21.98 3.45
CA MET A 146 9.47 -22.07 3.23
C MET A 146 8.71 -20.92 3.91
N ALA A 147 8.97 -20.69 5.20
CA ALA A 147 8.32 -19.59 5.94
C ALA A 147 8.65 -18.24 5.32
N LYS A 148 9.89 -18.08 4.85
CA LYS A 148 10.33 -16.90 4.13
C LYS A 148 9.55 -16.66 2.83
N ALA A 149 9.47 -17.68 1.98
CA ALA A 149 8.74 -17.58 0.73
C ALA A 149 7.25 -17.30 0.94
N VAL A 150 6.63 -17.98 1.92
CA VAL A 150 5.21 -17.80 2.31
C VAL A 150 4.93 -16.35 2.64
N LEU A 151 5.79 -15.75 3.47
CA LEU A 151 5.56 -14.42 4.00
C LEU A 151 5.85 -13.34 2.95
N ILE A 152 6.90 -13.51 2.14
CA ILE A 152 7.17 -12.61 0.99
C ILE A 152 6.02 -12.67 -0.01
N GLY A 153 5.60 -13.87 -0.43
CA GLY A 153 4.50 -14.02 -1.38
C GLY A 153 3.19 -13.50 -0.82
N GLY A 154 2.95 -13.68 0.48
CA GLY A 154 1.74 -13.19 1.14
C GLY A 154 1.70 -11.67 1.24
N VAL A 155 2.81 -11.05 1.63
CA VAL A 155 2.93 -9.59 1.70
C VAL A 155 2.82 -8.95 0.33
N VAL A 156 3.66 -9.39 -0.62
CA VAL A 156 3.68 -8.82 -1.97
C VAL A 156 2.33 -9.05 -2.65
N GLY A 157 1.80 -10.27 -2.54
CA GLY A 157 0.51 -10.62 -3.10
C GLY A 157 -0.65 -9.85 -2.47
N GLY A 158 -0.65 -9.65 -1.15
CA GLY A 158 -1.68 -8.88 -0.45
C GLY A 158 -1.69 -7.41 -0.83
N VAL A 159 -0.52 -6.77 -0.89
CA VAL A 159 -0.39 -5.37 -1.34
C VAL A 159 -0.87 -5.24 -2.78
N LEU A 160 -0.41 -6.13 -3.68
CA LEU A 160 -0.88 -6.16 -5.07
C LEU A 160 -2.39 -6.33 -5.15
N LEU A 161 -2.97 -7.24 -4.36
CA LEU A 161 -4.41 -7.45 -4.34
C LEU A 161 -5.17 -6.16 -3.98
N SER A 162 -4.71 -5.42 -2.96
CA SER A 162 -5.34 -4.16 -2.54
C SER A 162 -5.30 -3.08 -3.60
N ILE A 163 -4.19 -3.01 -4.34
CA ILE A 163 -4.04 -2.04 -5.43
C ILE A 163 -5.08 -2.31 -6.52
N PHE A 164 -5.28 -3.57 -6.89
CA PHE A 164 -6.12 -3.94 -8.02
C PHE A 164 -7.61 -4.11 -7.67
N THR A 165 -7.94 -4.34 -6.40
CA THR A 165 -9.35 -4.42 -5.93
C THR A 165 -10.11 -3.12 -6.24
N ILE A 166 -9.40 -1.99 -6.31
CA ILE A 166 -9.96 -0.65 -6.53
C ILE A 166 -10.24 -0.36 -8.02
N GLY A 167 -9.69 -1.15 -8.96
CA GLY A 167 -9.69 -0.82 -10.39
C GLY A 167 -10.20 -1.88 -11.36
N LEU A 168 -10.14 -3.18 -11.03
CA LEU A 168 -10.44 -4.26 -11.97
C LEU A 168 -11.22 -5.40 -11.29
N LEU A 169 -12.53 -5.21 -11.15
CA LEU A 169 -13.44 -6.22 -10.56
C LEU A 169 -13.40 -7.56 -11.33
N GLU A 170 -13.09 -7.53 -12.62
CA GLU A 170 -13.14 -8.71 -13.49
C GLU A 170 -11.94 -9.68 -13.33
N CYS A 171 -10.81 -9.23 -12.75
CA CYS A 171 -9.58 -10.04 -12.61
C CYS A 171 -9.21 -10.39 -11.17
N TYR A 172 -10.07 -10.07 -10.19
CA TYR A 172 -9.79 -10.27 -8.76
C TYR A 172 -9.35 -11.72 -8.44
N CYS A 173 -10.06 -12.71 -8.99
CA CYS A 173 -9.75 -14.12 -8.78
C CYS A 173 -8.34 -14.51 -9.27
N LEU A 174 -7.85 -13.86 -10.33
CA LEU A 174 -6.55 -14.14 -10.94
C LEU A 174 -5.41 -13.54 -10.11
N LEU A 175 -5.66 -12.38 -9.50
CA LEU A 175 -4.71 -11.73 -8.60
C LEU A 175 -4.63 -12.43 -7.24
N CYS A 176 -5.73 -13.01 -6.74
CA CYS A 176 -5.72 -13.84 -5.52
C CYS A 176 -4.82 -15.08 -5.65
N ILE A 177 -4.50 -15.51 -6.88
CA ILE A 177 -3.64 -16.67 -7.17
C ILE A 177 -2.15 -16.27 -7.11
N LEU A 178 -1.84 -15.00 -7.34
CA LEU A 178 -0.48 -14.46 -7.41
C LEU A 178 0.37 -14.65 -6.13
N PRO A 179 -0.15 -14.47 -4.89
CA PRO A 179 0.60 -14.74 -3.67
C PRO A 179 1.17 -16.17 -3.63
N GLY A 180 0.35 -17.13 -4.06
CA GLY A 180 0.74 -18.54 -4.18
C GLY A 180 1.81 -18.76 -5.23
N VAL A 181 1.66 -18.16 -6.41
CA VAL A 181 2.64 -18.25 -7.50
C VAL A 181 4.01 -17.69 -7.07
N ILE A 182 4.03 -16.54 -6.41
CA ILE A 182 5.26 -15.91 -5.90
C ILE A 182 5.92 -16.81 -4.84
N THR A 183 5.13 -17.31 -3.88
CA THR A 183 5.62 -18.22 -2.84
C THR A 183 6.23 -19.48 -3.44
N ALA A 184 5.52 -20.11 -4.38
CA ALA A 184 5.99 -21.30 -5.07
C ALA A 184 7.28 -21.04 -5.84
N HIS A 185 7.38 -19.92 -6.56
CA HIS A 185 8.60 -19.53 -7.27
C HIS A 185 9.80 -19.40 -6.33
N LEU A 186 9.65 -18.66 -5.23
CA LEU A 186 10.70 -18.45 -4.24
C LEU A 186 11.13 -19.77 -3.57
N MET A 187 10.17 -20.62 -3.23
CA MET A 187 10.46 -21.95 -2.67
C MET A 187 11.27 -22.82 -3.61
N THR A 188 11.02 -22.76 -4.92
CA THR A 188 11.79 -23.56 -5.89
C THR A 188 13.19 -22.98 -6.12
N GLU A 189 13.36 -21.66 -6.10
CA GLU A 189 14.69 -21.03 -6.30
C GLU A 189 15.60 -21.18 -5.08
N GLU A 190 15.07 -21.04 -3.86
CA GLU A 190 15.88 -21.15 -2.63
C GLU A 190 16.31 -22.58 -2.29
N LYS A 191 15.57 -23.58 -2.75
CA LYS A 191 15.84 -25.01 -2.47
C LYS A 191 16.13 -25.81 -3.73
N LYS A 192 17.06 -25.37 -4.57
CA LYS A 192 17.62 -26.20 -5.65
C LYS A 192 18.21 -27.48 -5.04
N GLY A 193 17.47 -28.59 -5.09
CA GLY A 193 17.91 -29.91 -4.63
C GLY A 193 17.02 -30.61 -3.57
N PHE A 194 16.02 -29.94 -2.99
CA PHE A 194 15.04 -30.62 -2.12
C PHE A 194 13.79 -31.01 -2.92
N ASN A 195 13.41 -32.30 -2.86
CA ASN A 195 12.14 -32.80 -3.41
C ASN A 195 10.96 -32.26 -2.58
N GLN A 196 10.46 -31.08 -2.95
CA GLN A 196 9.25 -30.50 -2.38
C GLN A 196 8.02 -31.28 -2.85
N THR A 197 7.23 -31.77 -1.90
CA THR A 197 6.01 -32.52 -2.19
C THR A 197 4.89 -31.59 -2.67
N ASP A 198 3.87 -32.12 -3.36
CA ASP A 198 2.69 -31.31 -3.72
C ASP A 198 2.03 -30.69 -2.49
N LYS A 199 2.06 -31.42 -1.36
CA LYS A 199 1.52 -30.97 -0.07
C LYS A 199 2.23 -29.71 0.43
N ASP A 200 3.55 -29.60 0.25
CA ASP A 200 4.32 -28.44 0.70
C ASP A 200 3.94 -27.16 -0.06
N TYR A 201 3.72 -27.27 -1.39
CA TYR A 201 3.25 -26.15 -2.22
C TYR A 201 1.82 -25.72 -1.88
N ILE A 202 0.94 -26.68 -1.61
CA ILE A 202 -0.43 -26.38 -1.20
C ILE A 202 -0.44 -25.62 0.12
N ILE A 203 0.30 -26.13 1.11
CA ILE A 203 0.34 -25.54 2.45
C ILE A 203 0.99 -24.15 2.41
N SER A 204 2.13 -23.99 1.73
CA SER A 204 2.79 -22.69 1.63
C SER A 204 1.95 -21.67 0.85
N GLY A 205 1.35 -22.11 -0.26
CA GLY A 205 0.42 -21.30 -1.04
C GLY A 205 -0.78 -20.83 -0.23
N GLY A 206 -1.38 -21.74 0.54
CA GLY A 206 -2.50 -21.44 1.42
C GLY A 206 -2.14 -20.42 2.49
N PHE A 207 -1.04 -20.62 3.23
CA PHE A 207 -0.61 -19.66 4.23
C PHE A 207 -0.24 -18.29 3.64
N SER A 208 0.40 -18.28 2.48
CA SER A 208 0.71 -17.04 1.75
C SER A 208 -0.58 -16.31 1.35
N GLY A 209 -1.54 -17.07 0.84
CA GLY A 209 -2.87 -16.59 0.52
C GLY A 209 -3.63 -16.02 1.71
N CYS A 210 -3.56 -16.66 2.88
CA CYS A 210 -4.14 -16.13 4.13
C CYS A 210 -3.56 -14.76 4.48
N ILE A 211 -2.22 -14.64 4.43
CA ILE A 211 -1.51 -13.39 4.74
C ILE A 211 -1.91 -12.31 3.72
N ALA A 212 -1.98 -12.67 2.44
CA ALA A 212 -2.43 -11.76 1.38
C ALA A 212 -3.86 -11.28 1.60
N GLY A 213 -4.78 -12.18 1.96
CA GLY A 213 -6.17 -11.85 2.26
C GLY A 213 -6.31 -10.94 3.48
N LEU A 214 -5.52 -11.18 4.54
CA LEU A 214 -5.51 -10.34 5.73
C LEU A 214 -4.99 -8.92 5.44
N ILE A 215 -3.88 -8.82 4.69
CA ILE A 215 -3.32 -7.54 4.25
C ILE A 215 -4.32 -6.82 3.35
N ASN A 216 -4.97 -7.56 2.45
CA ASN A 216 -5.95 -6.98 1.54
C ASN A 216 -7.12 -6.37 2.29
N TRP A 217 -7.72 -7.14 3.19
CA TRP A 217 -8.78 -6.66 4.06
C TRP A 217 -8.35 -5.42 4.86
N GLY A 218 -7.16 -5.45 5.47
CA GLY A 218 -6.68 -4.34 6.29
C GLY A 218 -6.49 -3.05 5.49
N LEU A 219 -5.96 -3.14 4.27
CA LEU A 219 -5.80 -2.00 3.38
C LEU A 219 -7.13 -1.49 2.84
N ASP A 220 -8.03 -2.39 2.45
CA ASP A 220 -9.38 -2.05 1.95
C ASP A 220 -10.21 -1.33 3.04
N THR A 221 -10.17 -1.87 4.28
CA THR A 221 -10.75 -1.24 5.48
C THR A 221 -10.23 0.18 5.67
N LEU A 222 -8.91 0.35 5.60
CA LEU A 222 -8.26 1.64 5.80
C LEU A 222 -8.74 2.63 4.73
N ILE A 223 -8.81 2.21 3.48
CA ILE A 223 -9.23 3.04 2.35
C ILE A 223 -10.67 3.47 2.51
N ILE A 224 -11.59 2.55 2.84
CA ILE A 224 -13.00 2.87 3.09
C ILE A 224 -13.14 3.87 4.24
N LEU A 225 -12.37 3.69 5.33
CA LEU A 225 -12.40 4.61 6.46
C LEU A 225 -11.95 6.02 6.05
N ILE A 226 -10.87 6.11 5.26
CA ILE A 226 -10.36 7.40 4.78
C ILE A 226 -11.36 8.05 3.83
N ASP A 227 -11.93 7.30 2.90
CA ASP A 227 -12.91 7.79 1.94
C ASP A 227 -14.20 8.26 2.62
N GLY A 228 -14.62 7.55 3.68
CA GLY A 228 -15.71 7.98 4.56
C GLY A 228 -15.42 9.31 5.26
N ILE A 229 -14.22 9.48 5.82
CA ILE A 229 -13.81 10.74 6.47
C ILE A 229 -13.74 11.88 5.44
N LEU A 230 -13.18 11.63 4.25
CA LEU A 230 -13.13 12.59 3.14
C LEU A 230 -14.53 13.00 2.66
N SER A 231 -15.44 12.04 2.59
CA SER A 231 -16.85 12.29 2.23
C SER A 231 -17.57 13.14 3.27
N MET A 232 -17.19 13.05 4.55
CA MET A 232 -17.71 13.96 5.59
C MET A 232 -17.32 15.42 5.36
N ALA A 233 -16.08 15.63 4.90
CA ALA A 233 -15.57 16.97 4.65
C ALA A 233 -16.24 17.64 3.43
N ASN A 234 -16.84 16.84 2.53
CA ASN A 234 -17.31 17.25 1.20
C ASN A 234 -18.84 17.17 1.01
N TYR A 235 -19.68 17.63 1.95
CA TYR A 235 -21.14 17.87 1.76
C TYR A 235 -22.15 16.74 2.08
N ARG A 236 -21.86 15.71 2.89
CA ARG A 236 -22.93 14.81 3.38
C ARG A 236 -23.48 15.24 4.75
N SER A 237 -24.77 14.99 4.97
CA SER A 237 -25.37 15.21 6.29
C SER A 237 -24.74 14.24 7.31
N PRO A 238 -24.53 14.66 8.58
CA PRO A 238 -23.91 13.81 9.61
C PRO A 238 -24.59 12.44 9.77
N ASP A 239 -25.91 12.40 9.56
CA ASP A 239 -26.72 11.19 9.71
C ASP A 239 -26.46 10.17 8.59
N GLU A 240 -26.37 10.61 7.33
CA GLU A 240 -26.05 9.74 6.18
C GLU A 240 -24.65 9.15 6.29
N ILE A 241 -23.70 9.95 6.76
CA ILE A 241 -22.31 9.53 6.98
C ILE A 241 -22.23 8.48 8.08
N SER A 242 -22.89 8.72 9.22
CA SER A 242 -22.87 7.79 10.34
C SER A 242 -23.45 6.43 9.96
N MET A 243 -24.49 6.43 9.11
CA MET A 243 -25.09 5.22 8.57
C MET A 243 -24.16 4.52 7.58
N GLU A 244 -23.51 5.24 6.68
CA GLU A 244 -22.60 4.66 5.69
C GLU A 244 -21.34 4.07 6.34
N ILE A 245 -20.78 4.75 7.35
CA ILE A 245 -19.67 4.21 8.15
C ILE A 245 -20.13 2.99 8.94
N ALA A 246 -21.30 3.03 9.57
CA ALA A 246 -21.83 1.89 10.32
C ALA A 246 -22.00 0.66 9.42
N ILE A 247 -22.63 0.84 8.24
CA ILE A 247 -22.80 -0.22 7.23
C ILE A 247 -21.44 -0.73 6.75
N ALA A 248 -20.50 0.18 6.46
CA ALA A 248 -19.15 -0.20 6.05
C ALA A 248 -18.45 -1.02 7.14
N THR A 249 -18.49 -0.59 8.40
CA THR A 249 -17.83 -1.28 9.52
C THR A 249 -18.44 -2.65 9.82
N ASP A 250 -19.75 -2.80 9.76
CA ASP A 250 -20.43 -4.09 9.96
C ASP A 250 -20.11 -5.07 8.83
N TRP A 251 -20.11 -4.57 7.58
CA TRP A 251 -19.73 -5.36 6.41
C TRP A 251 -18.25 -5.76 6.47
N LEU A 252 -17.38 -4.87 6.97
CA LEU A 252 -15.94 -5.10 7.11
C LEU A 252 -15.59 -6.16 8.18
N MET A 253 -16.30 -6.18 9.31
CA MET A 253 -16.05 -7.17 10.37
C MET A 253 -16.51 -8.57 9.98
N MET A 254 -17.63 -8.71 9.26
CA MET A 254 -18.09 -10.03 8.78
C MET A 254 -17.20 -10.62 7.69
N ASN A 255 -16.44 -9.80 6.95
CA ASN A 255 -15.68 -10.25 5.79
C ASN A 255 -14.23 -10.66 6.08
N ILE A 256 -13.70 -10.43 7.29
CA ILE A 256 -12.33 -10.89 7.65
C ILE A 256 -12.16 -12.39 7.38
N PRO A 257 -13.04 -13.28 7.87
CA PRO A 257 -12.88 -14.72 7.64
C PRO A 257 -12.99 -15.06 6.16
N LEU A 258 -13.81 -14.31 5.41
CA LEU A 258 -14.03 -14.52 3.98
C LEU A 258 -12.78 -14.15 3.16
N TYR A 259 -12.15 -13.00 3.41
CA TYR A 259 -10.93 -12.56 2.71
C TYR A 259 -9.77 -13.53 2.97
N ILE A 260 -9.61 -13.97 4.22
CA ILE A 260 -8.59 -14.96 4.59
C ILE A 260 -8.86 -16.30 3.90
N LEU A 261 -10.12 -16.78 3.91
CA LEU A 261 -10.50 -18.05 3.31
C LEU A 261 -10.31 -18.05 1.78
N ILE A 262 -10.80 -17.01 1.10
CA ILE A 262 -10.63 -16.85 -0.35
C ILE A 262 -9.15 -16.76 -0.68
N GLY A 263 -8.39 -15.93 0.06
CA GLY A 263 -6.95 -15.82 -0.09
C GLY A 263 -6.25 -17.18 0.03
N ALA A 264 -6.58 -17.97 1.06
CA ALA A 264 -6.02 -19.29 1.29
C ALA A 264 -6.28 -20.27 0.13
N ILE A 265 -7.52 -20.32 -0.34
CA ILE A 265 -7.92 -21.20 -1.44
C ILE A 265 -7.18 -20.80 -2.73
N SER A 266 -7.20 -19.51 -3.08
CA SER A 266 -6.56 -19.01 -4.29
C SER A 266 -5.03 -19.13 -4.25
N GLY A 267 -4.40 -18.87 -3.10
CA GLY A 267 -2.96 -19.04 -2.91
C GLY A 267 -2.53 -20.51 -3.03
N SER A 268 -3.34 -21.43 -2.52
CA SER A 268 -3.13 -22.88 -2.71
C SER A 268 -3.19 -23.25 -4.19
N ILE A 269 -4.22 -22.78 -4.90
CA ILE A 269 -4.39 -23.01 -6.35
C ILE A 269 -3.19 -22.48 -7.14
N GLY A 270 -2.74 -21.26 -6.85
CA GLY A 270 -1.61 -20.63 -7.54
C GLY A 270 -0.30 -21.38 -7.39
N SER A 271 -0.05 -21.92 -6.20
CA SER A 271 1.17 -22.69 -5.95
C SER A 271 1.19 -24.02 -6.71
N ILE A 272 0.04 -24.71 -6.79
CA ILE A 272 -0.10 -25.94 -7.58
C ILE A 272 0.06 -25.66 -9.07
N LEU A 273 -0.60 -24.61 -9.57
CA LEU A 273 -0.54 -24.22 -10.98
C LEU A 273 0.90 -23.92 -11.39
N TYR A 274 1.62 -23.13 -10.59
CA TYR A 274 3.02 -22.82 -10.84
C TYR A 274 3.88 -24.08 -10.97
N LYS A 275 3.74 -25.03 -10.03
CA LYS A 275 4.48 -26.30 -10.06
C LYS A 275 4.20 -27.09 -11.34
N LYS A 276 2.92 -27.23 -11.72
CA LYS A 276 2.50 -27.97 -12.93
C LYS A 276 3.01 -27.33 -14.22
N VAL A 277 3.03 -25.99 -14.29
CA VAL A 277 3.56 -25.27 -15.45
C VAL A 277 5.08 -25.46 -15.54
N ARG A 278 5.79 -25.30 -14.43
CA ARG A 278 7.25 -25.43 -14.37
C ARG A 278 7.73 -26.84 -14.71
N SER A 279 7.06 -27.89 -14.23
CA SER A 279 7.43 -29.28 -14.53
C SER A 279 7.32 -29.60 -16.03
N LYS A 280 6.28 -29.10 -16.71
CA LYS A 280 6.11 -29.26 -18.17
C LYS A 280 7.18 -28.54 -18.99
N ILE A 281 7.68 -27.40 -18.51
CA ILE A 281 8.74 -26.63 -19.19
C ILE A 281 10.09 -27.34 -19.07
N ILE A 282 10.40 -27.93 -17.91
CA ILE A 282 11.68 -28.62 -17.66
C ILE A 282 11.77 -29.92 -18.49
N ILE A 283 10.67 -30.65 -18.69
CA ILE A 283 10.66 -31.88 -19.50
C ILE A 283 10.93 -31.62 -20.99
N LYS A 284 10.76 -30.37 -21.46
CA LYS A 284 11.00 -29.98 -22.86
C LYS A 284 12.42 -29.46 -23.14
N LYS A 285 13.27 -29.30 -22.12
CA LYS A 285 14.68 -28.91 -22.27
C LYS A 285 15.57 -30.12 -22.09
#